data_AF-A0AAE0WM57-F1
#
_entry.id   AF-A0AAE0WM57-F1
#
_cell.length_a   1.000
_cell.length_b   1.000
_cell.length_c   1.000
_cell.angle_alpha   90.00
_cell.angle_beta   90.00
_cell.angle_gamma   90.00
#
_symmetry.space_group_name_H-M   'P 1'
#
loop_
_entity.id
_entity.type
_entity.pdbx_description
1 polymer ?
#
loop_
_entity_poly.entity_id
_entity_poly.type
_entity_poly.pdbx_seq_one_letter_code
_entity_poly.pdbx_strand_id
1 'polypeptide(L)'
;MAATLRNVTRAATSSVSRHIIPRTSHRSFQTKVYDSGIPSYAFAFDIDGVLLRSSTPLPGASEALRYLQRQRIPFILLTNGGGKSEAERVADISEKLNVELDVGMFVQSHTPFAEMEQYKNKTVLVVGGDYDKCQRVAIDHYGFKNVVTPGDIVTAYPDIWPFSKVFMDYYKAFAKPLPKHINPDSPSESLKFDAIFVYNDPRDWGLDAHVILDLLLSSQGRLGTLSKKNGNKSLPNNGYLQDSQPALYHSNPDLWWASSYPLPRLGQGGFRSAFEGLWNTVTGGAKLEQTIIGKPHQPTYEFAETRLRRHRKKLFGQQGLNDPLRKVYMVGDNPESDIRGANNYQSPHGSQWKSILVKTGVYQDGAEPTAKPTVTVSNVEEAVTWAVEDAKKGD
;
A
#
# COMPACT_ATOMS: atom_id res chain seq x y z
N MET A 1 -53.43 29.43 70.57
CA MET A 1 -53.60 29.30 72.03
C MET A 1 -52.26 28.93 72.64
N ALA A 2 -51.86 29.67 73.69
CA ALA A 2 -50.99 29.29 74.83
C ALA A 2 -49.74 28.41 74.55
N ALA A 3 -48.54 28.97 74.67
CA ALA A 3 -47.72 29.06 75.90
C ALA A 3 -46.94 27.76 76.19
N THR A 4 -45.64 27.74 75.90
CA THR A 4 -44.51 27.94 76.85
C THR A 4 -44.30 26.75 77.79
N LEU A 5 -43.09 26.18 77.79
CA LEU A 5 -42.40 25.76 79.02
C LEU A 5 -40.89 25.66 78.78
N ARG A 6 -40.16 26.34 79.67
CA ARG A 6 -38.69 26.38 79.80
C ARG A 6 -38.19 25.08 80.45
N ASN A 7 -36.92 24.74 80.24
CA ASN A 7 -35.96 24.33 81.29
C ASN A 7 -34.54 24.30 80.69
N VAL A 8 -33.65 25.23 81.04
CA VAL A 8 -32.67 25.24 82.16
C VAL A 8 -31.48 24.27 81.96
N THR A 9 -30.42 24.84 81.35
CA THR A 9 -28.96 24.79 81.67
C THR A 9 -28.31 23.59 82.39
N ARG A 10 -27.25 23.01 81.79
CA ARG A 10 -25.79 23.21 82.09
C ARG A 10 -24.94 22.15 81.36
N ALA A 11 -23.91 22.56 80.59
CA ALA A 11 -22.45 22.42 80.86
C ALA A 11 -21.90 20.97 80.76
N ALA A 12 -20.75 20.63 80.16
CA ALA A 12 -19.66 21.38 79.55
C ALA A 12 -18.82 20.44 78.64
N THR A 13 -18.21 21.05 77.62
CA THR A 13 -16.91 20.75 76.98
C THR A 13 -16.57 19.31 76.55
N SER A 14 -16.63 19.06 75.23
CA SER A 14 -15.76 18.09 74.55
C SER A 14 -15.02 18.76 73.38
N SER A 15 -13.71 18.56 73.38
CA SER A 15 -12.67 19.11 72.52
C SER A 15 -12.91 18.97 71.00
N VAL A 16 -12.86 20.10 70.27
CA VAL A 16 -12.70 20.10 68.81
C VAL A 16 -11.22 20.27 68.49
N SER A 17 -10.53 19.16 68.22
CA SER A 17 -9.13 19.15 67.81
C SER A 17 -9.02 19.43 66.31
N ARG A 18 -8.47 20.60 65.95
CA ARG A 18 -8.15 20.97 64.56
C ARG A 18 -7.14 19.98 63.99
N HIS A 19 -7.60 19.09 63.10
CA HIS A 19 -6.69 18.25 62.32
C HIS A 19 -6.07 19.08 61.19
N ILE A 20 -4.76 19.21 61.25
CA ILE A 20 -3.89 19.79 60.23
C ILE A 20 -3.96 18.89 59.00
N ILE A 21 -4.38 19.44 57.86
CA ILE A 21 -4.33 18.76 56.57
C ILE A 21 -2.84 18.55 56.22
N PRO A 22 -2.35 17.32 56.00
CA PRO A 22 -1.01 17.13 55.48
C PRO A 22 -1.01 17.59 54.04
N ARG A 23 -0.13 18.56 53.70
CA ARG A 23 0.22 18.83 52.30
C ARG A 23 0.79 17.56 51.71
N THR A 24 0.00 16.88 50.87
CA THR A 24 0.51 15.84 49.97
C THR A 24 1.43 16.52 48.97
N SER A 25 2.74 16.39 49.18
CA SER A 25 3.72 16.69 48.14
C SER A 25 3.47 15.69 47.01
N HIS A 26 2.83 16.13 45.93
CA HIS A 26 2.91 15.44 44.66
C HIS A 26 4.37 15.50 44.21
N ARG A 27 5.17 14.50 44.59
CA ARG A 27 6.40 14.19 43.85
C ARG A 27 5.93 13.76 42.47
N SER A 28 5.91 14.69 41.53
CA SER A 28 5.99 14.33 40.12
C SER A 28 7.31 13.59 39.96
N PHE A 29 7.23 12.29 39.67
CA PHE A 29 8.36 11.61 39.09
C PHE A 29 8.56 12.25 37.71
N GLN A 30 9.41 13.28 37.65
CA GLN A 30 10.08 13.64 36.41
C GLN A 30 10.98 12.46 36.08
N THR A 31 10.43 11.45 35.41
CA THR A 31 11.25 10.53 34.64
C THR A 31 11.95 11.40 33.61
N LYS A 32 13.22 11.74 33.88
CA LYS A 32 14.12 12.15 32.81
C LYS A 32 14.02 11.05 31.76
N VAL A 33 13.34 11.34 30.65
CA VAL A 33 13.46 10.53 29.46
C VAL A 33 14.92 10.70 29.09
N TYR A 34 15.73 9.69 29.40
CA TYR A 34 17.07 9.63 28.89
C TYR A 34 16.92 9.58 27.38
N ASP A 35 17.46 10.59 26.69
CA ASP A 35 17.60 10.55 25.25
C ASP A 35 18.42 9.29 24.94
N SER A 36 17.75 8.27 24.40
CA SER A 36 18.37 7.01 24.05
C SER A 36 19.31 7.14 22.86
N GLY A 37 19.39 8.34 22.26
CA GLY A 37 20.10 8.61 21.01
C GLY A 37 19.40 7.97 19.80
N ILE A 38 18.18 7.47 19.99
CA ILE A 38 17.41 6.79 18.95
C ILE A 38 16.45 7.81 18.35
N PRO A 39 16.52 8.07 17.03
CA PRO A 39 15.62 8.99 16.36
C PRO A 39 14.15 8.64 16.65
N SER A 40 13.42 9.64 17.13
CA SER A 40 11.97 9.62 17.33
C SER A 40 11.21 9.79 16.01
N TYR A 41 11.93 9.91 14.90
CA TYR A 41 11.39 10.14 13.56
C TYR A 41 12.05 9.26 12.51
N ALA A 42 11.39 9.14 11.36
CA ALA A 42 11.82 8.30 10.26
C ALA A 42 11.31 8.83 8.91
N PHE A 43 11.74 8.20 7.82
CA PHE A 43 11.34 8.58 6.46
C PHE A 43 10.69 7.42 5.70
N ALA A 44 9.78 7.77 4.80
CA ALA A 44 9.34 6.92 3.71
C ALA A 44 9.54 7.69 2.40
N PHE A 45 10.24 7.10 1.44
CA PHE A 45 10.53 7.73 0.16
C PHE A 45 9.76 7.04 -0.95
N ASP A 46 9.04 7.81 -1.77
CA ASP A 46 8.78 7.36 -3.12
C ASP A 46 10.11 7.27 -3.92
N ILE A 47 10.07 6.59 -5.06
CA ILE A 47 11.24 6.31 -5.88
C ILE A 47 11.23 7.13 -7.17
N ASP A 48 10.18 6.98 -7.98
CA ASP A 48 10.14 7.50 -9.34
C ASP A 48 9.69 8.96 -9.32
N GLY A 49 10.62 9.88 -9.60
CA GLY A 49 10.40 11.32 -9.44
C GLY A 49 10.95 11.88 -8.13
N VAL A 50 11.41 11.03 -7.21
CA VAL A 50 12.04 11.45 -5.93
C VAL A 50 13.51 11.05 -5.84
N LEU A 51 13.82 9.76 -6.02
CA LEU A 51 15.18 9.23 -5.95
C LEU A 51 15.75 8.94 -7.34
N LEU A 52 14.91 8.45 -8.25
CA LEU A 52 15.27 8.07 -9.60
C LEU A 52 14.34 8.74 -10.60
N ARG A 53 14.83 8.95 -11.83
CA ARG A 53 14.02 9.18 -13.02
C ARG A 53 14.42 8.16 -14.08
N SER A 54 13.55 7.19 -14.36
CA SER A 54 13.79 6.17 -15.41
C SER A 54 15.13 5.44 -15.31
N SER A 55 15.56 5.13 -14.09
CA SER A 55 16.87 4.52 -13.73
C SER A 55 18.04 5.47 -13.49
N THR A 56 17.90 6.77 -13.77
CA THR A 56 18.97 7.74 -13.45
C THR A 56 18.74 8.32 -12.06
N PRO A 57 19.71 8.26 -11.14
CA PRO A 57 19.66 8.96 -9.87
C PRO A 57 19.39 10.45 -10.04
N LEU A 58 18.43 10.98 -9.27
CA LEU A 58 18.22 12.41 -9.18
C LEU A 58 19.34 13.05 -8.33
N PRO A 59 19.74 14.29 -8.63
CA PRO A 59 20.73 15.01 -7.84
C PRO A 59 20.37 15.01 -6.34
N GLY A 60 21.36 14.72 -5.49
CA GLY A 60 21.19 14.67 -4.04
C GLY A 60 20.60 13.37 -3.49
N ALA A 61 19.99 12.49 -4.30
CA ALA A 61 19.34 11.27 -3.83
C ALA A 61 20.28 10.31 -3.07
N SER A 62 21.44 9.99 -3.65
CA SER A 62 22.45 9.15 -3.03
C SER A 62 22.98 9.74 -1.72
N GLU A 63 23.23 11.06 -1.68
CA GLU A 63 23.76 11.70 -0.48
C GLU A 63 22.71 11.79 0.63
N ALA A 64 21.46 12.07 0.29
CA ALA A 64 20.34 12.09 1.22
C ALA A 64 20.20 10.73 1.95
N LEU A 65 20.21 9.61 1.22
CA LEU A 65 20.12 8.28 1.83
C LEU A 65 21.37 7.92 2.66
N ARG A 66 22.59 8.22 2.16
CA ARG A 66 23.83 8.00 2.92
C ARG A 66 23.87 8.82 4.21
N TYR A 67 23.38 10.06 4.17
CA TYR A 67 23.24 10.89 5.36
C TYR A 67 22.34 10.21 6.40
N LEU A 68 21.16 9.71 6.01
CA LEU A 68 20.27 9.02 6.93
C LEU A 68 20.93 7.76 7.53
N GLN A 69 21.66 6.97 6.73
CA GLN A 69 22.41 5.82 7.23
C GLN A 69 23.49 6.21 8.24
N ARG A 70 24.30 7.24 7.95
CA ARG A 70 25.34 7.74 8.86
C ARG A 70 24.76 8.23 10.18
N GLN A 71 23.59 8.88 10.13
CA GLN A 71 22.87 9.35 11.33
C GLN A 71 22.00 8.26 11.97
N ARG A 72 21.98 7.04 11.42
CA ARG A 72 21.13 5.91 11.84
C ARG A 72 19.64 6.28 11.90
N ILE A 73 19.19 7.21 11.04
CA ILE A 73 17.78 7.59 10.95
C ILE A 73 17.05 6.52 10.12
N PRO A 74 16.00 5.85 10.68
CA PRO A 74 15.29 4.81 9.96
C PRO A 74 14.60 5.35 8.71
N PHE A 75 14.66 4.61 7.62
CA PHE A 75 13.86 4.89 6.44
C PHE A 75 13.45 3.62 5.70
N ILE A 76 12.41 3.76 4.86
CA ILE A 76 11.98 2.76 3.89
C ILE A 76 11.76 3.42 2.53
N LEU A 77 11.73 2.60 1.48
CA LEU A 77 11.29 2.98 0.15
C LEU A 77 9.88 2.42 -0.07
N LEU A 78 8.94 3.28 -0.44
CA LEU A 78 7.52 2.98 -0.62
C LEU A 78 7.07 3.43 -2.01
N THR A 79 6.95 2.47 -2.93
CA THR A 79 6.60 2.74 -4.34
C THR A 79 5.32 2.02 -4.74
N ASN A 80 4.55 2.67 -5.60
CA ASN A 80 3.44 2.03 -6.33
C ASN A 80 3.94 1.30 -7.61
N GLY A 81 5.22 1.45 -7.96
CA GLY A 81 5.87 0.65 -8.99
C GLY A 81 6.00 -0.83 -8.59
N GLY A 82 6.10 -1.70 -9.59
CA GLY A 82 6.07 -3.14 -9.41
C GLY A 82 6.70 -3.93 -10.55
N GLY A 83 6.52 -5.25 -10.52
CA GLY A 83 6.81 -6.15 -11.65
C GLY A 83 8.09 -6.98 -11.54
N LYS A 84 8.85 -6.81 -10.47
CA LYS A 84 10.06 -7.57 -10.14
C LYS A 84 10.02 -7.93 -8.66
N SER A 85 10.81 -8.92 -8.24
CA SER A 85 10.94 -9.22 -6.80
C SER A 85 11.59 -8.05 -6.07
N GLU A 86 11.31 -7.92 -4.77
CA GLU A 86 11.92 -6.90 -3.94
C GLU A 86 13.44 -7.04 -3.93
N ALA A 87 13.96 -8.27 -3.96
CA ALA A 87 15.41 -8.53 -4.04
C ALA A 87 16.04 -7.97 -5.33
N GLU A 88 15.40 -8.19 -6.49
CA GLU A 88 15.89 -7.65 -7.77
C GLU A 88 15.83 -6.11 -7.76
N ARG A 89 14.74 -5.52 -7.26
CA ARG A 89 14.63 -4.05 -7.18
C ARG A 89 15.62 -3.42 -6.21
N VAL A 90 15.82 -4.04 -5.06
CA VAL A 90 16.77 -3.56 -4.05
C VAL A 90 18.19 -3.61 -4.60
N ALA A 91 18.58 -4.68 -5.30
CA ALA A 91 19.87 -4.76 -5.98
C ALA A 91 20.02 -3.64 -7.03
N ASP A 92 19.04 -3.50 -7.93
CA ASP A 92 19.03 -2.47 -8.98
C ASP A 92 19.19 -1.05 -8.40
N ILE A 93 18.43 -0.74 -7.33
CA ILE A 93 18.42 0.60 -6.72
C ILE A 93 19.69 0.84 -5.91
N SER A 94 20.18 -0.18 -5.19
CA SER A 94 21.41 -0.08 -4.40
C SER A 94 22.60 0.24 -5.29
N GLU A 95 22.71 -0.43 -6.44
CA GLU A 95 23.74 -0.17 -7.45
C GLU A 95 23.64 1.26 -7.99
N LYS A 96 22.45 1.67 -8.45
CA LYS A 96 22.24 3.00 -9.06
C LYS A 96 22.51 4.14 -8.08
N LEU A 97 22.04 4.02 -6.84
CA LEU A 97 22.24 5.06 -5.83
C LEU A 97 23.60 4.94 -5.14
N ASN A 98 24.33 3.84 -5.32
CA ASN A 98 25.54 3.52 -4.57
C ASN A 98 25.29 3.58 -3.04
N VAL A 99 24.23 2.91 -2.60
CA VAL A 99 23.76 2.83 -1.20
C VAL A 99 23.37 1.41 -0.89
N GLU A 100 23.81 0.86 0.25
CA GLU A 100 23.41 -0.49 0.68
C GLU A 100 21.97 -0.46 1.20
N LEU A 101 21.08 -1.25 0.58
CA LEU A 101 19.67 -1.35 0.99
C LEU A 101 19.31 -2.81 1.31
N ASP A 102 18.45 -2.99 2.32
CA ASP A 102 17.92 -4.29 2.72
C ASP A 102 16.51 -4.50 2.17
N VAL A 103 16.15 -5.74 1.80
CA VAL A 103 14.81 -6.09 1.29
C VAL A 103 13.69 -5.72 2.28
N GLY A 104 13.96 -5.77 3.59
CA GLY A 104 13.03 -5.34 4.62
C GLY A 104 12.72 -3.84 4.63
N MET A 105 13.51 -3.02 3.91
CA MET A 105 13.30 -1.59 3.75
C MET A 105 12.44 -1.24 2.52
N PHE A 106 12.02 -2.24 1.74
CA PHE A 106 11.40 -2.03 0.44
C PHE A 106 9.93 -2.47 0.43
N VAL A 107 9.05 -1.60 -0.07
CA VAL A 107 7.62 -1.89 -0.27
C VAL A 107 7.22 -1.46 -1.68
N GLN A 108 6.84 -2.44 -2.49
CA GLN A 108 6.24 -2.26 -3.82
C GLN A 108 4.73 -2.35 -3.74
N SER A 109 4.06 -1.98 -4.83
CA SER A 109 2.59 -2.08 -4.96
C SER A 109 2.05 -3.47 -4.63
N HIS A 110 2.72 -4.52 -5.11
CA HIS A 110 2.29 -5.90 -4.91
C HIS A 110 2.82 -6.55 -3.62
N THR A 111 3.74 -5.93 -2.88
CA THR A 111 4.31 -6.50 -1.64
C THR A 111 3.25 -6.92 -0.60
N PRO A 112 2.15 -6.16 -0.39
CA PRO A 112 1.10 -6.58 0.53
C PRO A 112 0.40 -7.90 0.15
N PHE A 113 0.43 -8.33 -1.12
CA PHE A 113 -0.12 -9.63 -1.52
C PHE A 113 0.62 -10.82 -0.86
N ALA A 114 1.85 -10.64 -0.40
CA ALA A 114 2.60 -11.66 0.33
C ALA A 114 1.93 -12.12 1.64
N GLU A 115 1.10 -11.27 2.25
CA GLU A 115 0.40 -11.55 3.50
C GLU A 115 -1.03 -12.09 3.28
N MET A 116 -1.44 -12.34 2.04
CA MET A 116 -2.77 -12.89 1.72
C MET A 116 -2.82 -14.43 1.82
N GLU A 117 -2.61 -14.93 3.04
CA GLU A 117 -2.58 -16.36 3.37
C GLU A 117 -3.80 -17.15 2.87
N GLN A 118 -4.99 -16.53 2.85
CA GLN A 118 -6.24 -17.14 2.43
C GLN A 118 -6.26 -17.60 0.96
N TYR A 119 -5.33 -17.13 0.14
CA TYR A 119 -5.23 -17.46 -1.28
C TYR A 119 -4.02 -18.33 -1.64
N LYS A 120 -3.06 -18.56 -0.74
CA LYS A 120 -1.79 -19.24 -1.08
C LYS A 120 -1.97 -20.66 -1.62
N ASN A 121 -2.96 -21.40 -1.11
CA ASN A 121 -3.26 -22.77 -1.56
C ASN A 121 -4.36 -22.84 -2.62
N LYS A 122 -4.82 -21.70 -3.15
CA LYS A 122 -5.88 -21.61 -4.15
C LYS A 122 -5.29 -21.26 -5.52
N THR A 123 -6.09 -21.36 -6.57
CA THR A 123 -5.71 -20.90 -7.91
C THR A 123 -5.97 -19.41 -8.03
N VAL A 124 -4.94 -18.66 -8.39
CA VAL A 124 -5.02 -17.20 -8.53
C VAL A 124 -4.58 -16.79 -9.92
N LEU A 125 -5.25 -15.78 -10.48
CA LEU A 125 -4.82 -15.13 -11.71
C LEU A 125 -3.87 -13.99 -11.33
N VAL A 126 -2.66 -13.98 -11.89
CA VAL A 126 -1.72 -12.86 -11.76
C VAL A 126 -1.62 -12.14 -13.10
N VAL A 127 -1.93 -10.85 -13.08
CA VAL A 127 -2.04 -10.00 -14.27
C VAL A 127 -0.96 -8.91 -14.26
N GLY A 128 -0.40 -8.69 -15.44
CA GLY A 128 0.55 -7.62 -15.74
C GLY A 128 2.00 -7.87 -15.32
N GLY A 129 2.85 -6.90 -15.66
CA GLY A 129 4.30 -7.01 -15.55
C GLY A 129 4.97 -7.56 -16.81
N ASP A 130 6.31 -7.61 -16.79
CA ASP A 130 7.09 -8.11 -17.92
C ASP A 130 7.23 -9.63 -17.83
N TYR A 131 6.89 -10.32 -18.92
CA TYR A 131 6.99 -11.77 -19.08
C TYR A 131 6.28 -12.51 -17.92
N ASP A 132 6.89 -13.53 -17.34
CA ASP A 132 6.36 -14.25 -16.17
C ASP A 132 6.86 -13.70 -14.82
N LYS A 133 7.49 -12.51 -14.78
CA LYS A 133 8.13 -12.01 -13.55
C LYS A 133 7.17 -11.89 -12.37
N CYS A 134 5.97 -11.34 -12.58
CA CYS A 134 4.97 -11.26 -11.52
C CYS A 134 4.50 -12.65 -11.05
N GLN A 135 4.35 -13.60 -11.99
CA GLN A 135 4.01 -14.98 -11.67
C GLN A 135 5.09 -15.61 -10.79
N ARG A 136 6.37 -15.38 -11.12
CA ARG A 136 7.51 -15.83 -10.32
C ARG A 136 7.57 -15.17 -8.96
N VAL A 137 7.29 -13.87 -8.84
CA VAL A 137 7.19 -13.20 -7.52
C VAL A 137 6.15 -13.90 -6.64
N ALA A 138 4.96 -14.18 -7.20
CA ALA A 138 3.90 -14.86 -6.45
C ALA A 138 4.33 -16.26 -5.98
N ILE A 139 4.98 -17.05 -6.84
CA ILE A 139 5.40 -18.43 -6.53
C ILE A 139 6.63 -18.46 -5.63
N ASP A 140 7.74 -17.86 -6.09
CA ASP A 140 9.08 -18.02 -5.54
C ASP A 140 9.27 -17.23 -4.23
N HIS A 141 8.51 -16.14 -4.04
CA HIS A 141 8.72 -15.22 -2.92
C HIS A 141 7.52 -15.07 -2.00
N TYR A 142 6.28 -15.12 -2.52
CA TYR A 142 5.08 -14.93 -1.70
C TYR A 142 4.39 -16.24 -1.30
N GLY A 143 4.78 -17.36 -1.91
CA GLY A 143 4.34 -18.70 -1.53
C GLY A 143 2.98 -19.12 -2.09
N PHE A 144 2.48 -18.47 -3.13
CA PHE A 144 1.30 -18.93 -3.86
C PHE A 144 1.62 -20.22 -4.63
N LYS A 145 0.76 -21.23 -4.49
CA LYS A 145 0.99 -22.57 -5.06
C LYS A 145 0.54 -22.69 -6.51
N ASN A 146 -0.62 -22.13 -6.84
CA ASN A 146 -1.23 -22.27 -8.15
C ASN A 146 -1.45 -20.88 -8.75
N VAL A 147 -0.49 -20.42 -9.56
CA VAL A 147 -0.51 -19.08 -10.16
C VAL A 147 -0.58 -19.23 -11.68
N VAL A 148 -1.64 -18.67 -12.26
CA VAL A 148 -1.87 -18.68 -13.71
C VAL A 148 -1.85 -17.23 -14.20
N THR A 149 -1.36 -17.01 -15.43
CA THR A 149 -1.37 -15.72 -16.10
C THR A 149 -2.31 -15.71 -17.31
N PRO A 150 -2.75 -14.54 -17.79
CA PRO A 150 -3.44 -14.42 -19.08
C PRO A 150 -2.64 -15.03 -20.25
N GLY A 151 -1.31 -14.93 -20.20
CA GLY A 151 -0.40 -15.56 -21.17
C GLY A 151 -0.47 -17.09 -21.19
N ASP A 152 -0.57 -17.72 -20.01
CA ASP A 152 -0.75 -19.18 -19.89
C ASP A 152 -2.09 -19.61 -20.54
N ILE A 153 -3.14 -18.83 -20.29
CA ILE A 153 -4.49 -19.10 -20.79
C ILE A 153 -4.55 -18.97 -22.32
N VAL A 154 -4.10 -17.85 -22.87
CA VAL A 154 -4.18 -17.60 -24.33
C VAL A 154 -3.29 -18.55 -25.13
N THR A 155 -2.19 -19.01 -24.54
CA THR A 155 -1.32 -20.00 -25.19
C THR A 155 -2.01 -21.37 -25.26
N ALA A 156 -2.75 -21.77 -24.22
CA ALA A 156 -3.50 -23.02 -24.19
C ALA A 156 -4.81 -22.96 -25.00
N TYR A 157 -5.48 -21.80 -25.01
CA TYR A 157 -6.76 -21.57 -25.66
C TYR A 157 -6.74 -20.24 -26.45
N PRO A 158 -6.12 -20.21 -27.65
CA PRO A 158 -5.92 -18.96 -28.41
C PRO A 158 -7.22 -18.23 -28.77
N ASP A 159 -8.31 -18.97 -28.95
CA ASP A 159 -9.62 -18.43 -29.35
C ASP A 159 -10.30 -17.61 -28.23
N ILE A 160 -9.80 -17.65 -26.99
CA ILE A 160 -10.27 -16.75 -25.93
C ILE A 160 -10.01 -15.27 -26.28
N TRP A 161 -8.98 -15.00 -27.08
CA TRP A 161 -8.68 -13.67 -27.58
C TRP A 161 -8.18 -13.76 -29.02
N PRO A 162 -9.05 -13.63 -30.03
CA PRO A 162 -8.70 -13.86 -31.44
C PRO A 162 -7.69 -12.83 -31.99
N PHE A 163 -7.44 -11.75 -31.25
CA PHE A 163 -6.47 -10.71 -31.60
C PHE A 163 -5.07 -10.95 -31.00
N SER A 164 -4.87 -12.09 -30.33
CA SER A 164 -3.63 -12.48 -29.64
C SER A 164 -2.42 -12.71 -30.56
N LYS A 165 -2.61 -12.79 -31.89
CA LYS A 165 -1.56 -13.11 -32.85
C LYS A 165 -0.29 -12.25 -32.70
N VAL A 166 -0.45 -10.96 -32.36
CA VAL A 166 0.68 -10.02 -32.20
C VAL A 166 1.53 -10.35 -30.97
N PHE A 167 0.94 -10.86 -29.90
CA PHE A 167 1.61 -11.19 -28.64
C PHE A 167 1.85 -12.70 -28.43
N MET A 168 1.42 -13.55 -29.37
CA MET A 168 1.48 -15.00 -29.18
C MET A 168 2.92 -15.52 -29.00
N ASP A 169 3.87 -15.04 -29.80
CA ASP A 169 5.28 -15.45 -29.67
C ASP A 169 5.90 -14.94 -28.37
N TYR A 170 5.47 -13.78 -27.91
CA TYR A 170 5.85 -13.25 -26.60
C TYR A 170 5.38 -14.20 -25.48
N TYR A 171 4.09 -14.54 -25.43
CA TYR A 171 3.55 -15.41 -24.39
C TYR A 171 4.11 -16.84 -24.44
N LYS A 172 4.25 -17.43 -25.63
CA LYS A 172 4.81 -18.78 -25.80
C LYS A 172 6.22 -18.94 -25.21
N ALA A 173 7.00 -17.86 -25.12
CA ALA A 173 8.35 -17.90 -24.59
C ALA A 173 8.41 -18.22 -23.08
N PHE A 174 7.31 -18.02 -22.33
CA PHE A 174 7.28 -18.19 -20.88
C PHE A 174 6.00 -18.81 -20.32
N ALA A 175 4.98 -19.06 -21.16
CA ALA A 175 3.72 -19.65 -20.75
C ALA A 175 3.93 -21.05 -20.14
N LYS A 176 3.22 -21.29 -19.04
CA LYS A 176 3.22 -22.56 -18.31
C LYS A 176 1.94 -23.35 -18.61
N PRO A 177 2.00 -24.69 -18.58
CA PRO A 177 0.79 -25.50 -18.69
C PRO A 177 -0.23 -25.13 -17.62
N LEU A 178 -1.51 -25.08 -18.00
CA LEU A 178 -2.58 -24.83 -17.05
C LEU A 178 -2.72 -26.02 -16.07
N PRO A 179 -3.00 -25.77 -14.78
CA PRO A 179 -3.13 -26.83 -13.79
C PRO A 179 -4.38 -27.69 -14.01
N LYS A 180 -5.37 -27.17 -14.75
CA LYS A 180 -6.58 -27.86 -15.21
C LYS A 180 -7.01 -27.31 -16.56
N HIS A 181 -7.73 -28.14 -17.33
CA HIS A 181 -8.35 -27.74 -18.58
C HIS A 181 -9.57 -26.83 -18.34
N ILE A 182 -9.90 -26.05 -19.36
CA ILE A 182 -11.20 -25.37 -19.49
C ILE A 182 -12.15 -26.38 -20.14
N ASN A 183 -13.24 -26.72 -19.44
CA ASN A 183 -14.22 -27.71 -19.90
C ASN A 183 -15.65 -27.15 -19.85
N PRO A 184 -16.18 -26.64 -20.98
CA PRO A 184 -17.55 -26.14 -21.05
C PRO A 184 -18.62 -27.23 -20.85
N ASP A 185 -18.33 -28.47 -21.24
CA ASP A 185 -19.27 -29.60 -21.14
C ASP A 185 -19.38 -30.13 -19.71
N SER A 186 -18.33 -29.95 -18.90
CA SER A 186 -18.32 -30.26 -17.47
C SER A 186 -17.77 -29.08 -16.66
N PRO A 187 -18.57 -27.99 -16.49
CA PRO A 187 -18.13 -26.76 -15.82
C PRO A 187 -17.51 -26.99 -14.44
N SER A 188 -18.01 -27.97 -13.68
CA SER A 188 -17.51 -28.30 -12.34
C SER A 188 -16.06 -28.80 -12.31
N GLU A 189 -15.54 -29.26 -13.45
CA GLU A 189 -14.16 -29.72 -13.63
C GLU A 189 -13.27 -28.63 -14.27
N SER A 190 -13.87 -27.59 -14.84
CA SER A 190 -13.17 -26.48 -15.47
C SER A 190 -12.26 -25.75 -14.48
N LEU A 191 -11.16 -25.20 -15.02
CA LEU A 191 -10.20 -24.37 -14.27
C LEU A 191 -10.93 -23.27 -13.49
N LYS A 192 -10.82 -23.35 -12.17
CA LYS A 192 -11.42 -22.42 -11.22
C LYS A 192 -10.36 -21.47 -10.68
N PHE A 193 -10.73 -20.20 -10.55
CA PHE A 193 -9.96 -19.15 -9.90
C PHE A 193 -10.66 -18.69 -8.61
N ASP A 194 -9.88 -18.24 -7.65
CA ASP A 194 -10.35 -17.75 -6.35
C ASP A 194 -10.05 -16.26 -6.12
N ALA A 195 -9.03 -15.74 -6.78
CA ALA A 195 -8.69 -14.33 -6.78
C ALA A 195 -8.01 -13.92 -8.08
N ILE A 196 -8.11 -12.64 -8.39
CA ILE A 196 -7.42 -11.96 -9.47
C ILE A 196 -6.55 -10.88 -8.84
N PHE A 197 -5.26 -10.92 -9.12
CA PHE A 197 -4.29 -9.92 -8.66
C PHE A 197 -3.66 -9.22 -9.85
N VAL A 198 -3.95 -7.94 -10.02
CA VAL A 198 -3.23 -7.08 -10.95
C VAL A 198 -1.97 -6.60 -10.23
N TYR A 199 -0.85 -7.31 -10.43
CA TYR A 199 0.41 -7.06 -9.74
C TYR A 199 1.11 -5.81 -10.27
N ASN A 200 1.00 -5.56 -11.57
CA ASN A 200 1.63 -4.45 -12.26
C ASN A 200 0.81 -4.09 -13.50
N ASP A 201 1.19 -3.01 -14.19
CA ASP A 201 0.59 -2.62 -15.46
C ASP A 201 0.50 -3.80 -16.46
N PRO A 202 -0.68 -4.08 -17.03
CA PRO A 202 -0.84 -5.07 -18.09
C PRO A 202 -0.17 -4.63 -19.40
N ARG A 203 0.26 -5.59 -20.22
CA ARG A 203 0.98 -5.33 -21.49
C ARG A 203 0.07 -5.46 -22.71
N ASP A 204 -0.91 -6.34 -22.63
CA ASP A 204 -1.96 -6.50 -23.64
C ASP A 204 -3.30 -6.24 -22.96
N TRP A 205 -3.67 -4.96 -22.85
CA TRP A 205 -4.89 -4.54 -22.17
C TRP A 205 -6.14 -5.25 -22.70
N GLY A 206 -6.15 -5.66 -23.98
CA GLY A 206 -7.27 -6.39 -24.57
C GLY A 206 -7.42 -7.79 -23.97
N LEU A 207 -6.36 -8.60 -24.05
CA LEU A 207 -6.35 -9.95 -23.47
C LEU A 207 -6.57 -9.88 -21.94
N ASP A 208 -5.78 -9.04 -21.27
CA ASP A 208 -5.78 -8.93 -19.81
C ASP A 208 -7.17 -8.51 -19.30
N ALA A 209 -7.82 -7.50 -19.92
CA ALA A 209 -9.17 -7.09 -19.56
C ALA A 209 -10.21 -8.17 -19.88
N HIS A 210 -10.09 -8.86 -21.03
CA HIS A 210 -11.06 -9.88 -21.42
C HIS A 210 -11.07 -11.08 -20.46
N VAL A 211 -9.90 -11.58 -20.07
CA VAL A 211 -9.79 -12.68 -19.11
C VAL A 211 -10.33 -12.29 -17.73
N ILE A 212 -10.05 -11.06 -17.26
CA ILE A 212 -10.63 -10.58 -16.00
C ILE A 212 -12.16 -10.51 -16.10
N LEU A 213 -12.69 -9.96 -17.20
CA LEU A 213 -14.13 -9.85 -17.43
C LEU A 213 -14.80 -11.24 -17.41
N ASP A 214 -14.27 -12.20 -18.15
CA ASP A 214 -14.78 -13.58 -18.21
C ASP A 214 -14.86 -14.20 -16.81
N LEU A 215 -13.82 -14.03 -15.99
CA LEU A 215 -13.82 -14.55 -14.63
C LEU A 215 -14.84 -13.86 -13.74
N LEU A 216 -15.04 -12.54 -13.88
CA LEU A 216 -16.04 -11.80 -13.12
C LEU A 216 -17.49 -12.04 -13.60
N LEU A 217 -17.67 -12.57 -14.81
CA LEU A 217 -18.98 -13.02 -15.32
C LEU A 217 -19.20 -14.52 -15.11
N SER A 218 -18.15 -15.28 -14.81
CA SER A 218 -18.20 -16.74 -14.69
C SER A 218 -19.11 -17.23 -13.56
N SER A 219 -19.48 -18.51 -13.61
CA SER A 219 -20.07 -19.19 -12.46
C SER A 219 -18.94 -19.66 -11.52
N GLN A 220 -18.94 -19.16 -10.29
CA GLN A 220 -18.02 -19.59 -9.21
C GLN A 220 -16.52 -19.49 -9.56
N GLY A 221 -16.15 -18.56 -10.44
CA GLY A 221 -14.76 -18.36 -10.87
C GLY A 221 -14.26 -19.39 -11.87
N ARG A 222 -15.15 -20.15 -12.53
CA ARG A 222 -14.79 -21.22 -13.46
C ARG A 222 -14.71 -20.67 -14.88
N LEU A 223 -13.50 -20.62 -15.43
CA LEU A 223 -13.28 -20.07 -16.76
C LEU A 223 -14.04 -20.89 -17.83
N GLY A 224 -14.52 -20.23 -18.88
CA GLY A 224 -15.36 -20.84 -19.92
C GLY A 224 -16.83 -21.02 -19.52
N THR A 225 -17.30 -20.35 -18.46
CA THR A 225 -18.69 -20.40 -18.00
C THR A 225 -19.27 -18.99 -17.88
N LEU A 226 -20.60 -18.89 -17.85
CA LEU A 226 -21.33 -17.67 -17.50
C LEU A 226 -22.30 -17.97 -16.35
N SER A 227 -22.29 -17.12 -15.32
CA SER A 227 -23.21 -17.21 -14.20
C SER A 227 -24.65 -16.95 -14.66
N LYS A 228 -25.55 -17.88 -14.33
CA LYS A 228 -27.00 -17.72 -14.56
C LYS A 228 -27.63 -16.62 -13.71
N LYS A 229 -26.90 -16.08 -12.72
CA LYS A 229 -27.36 -14.97 -11.89
C LYS A 229 -27.15 -13.61 -12.57
N ASN A 230 -26.23 -13.51 -13.54
CA ASN A 230 -25.93 -12.25 -14.19
C ASN A 230 -27.18 -11.65 -14.86
N GLY A 231 -27.45 -10.37 -14.61
CA GLY A 231 -28.62 -9.66 -15.13
C GLY A 231 -29.95 -9.97 -14.41
N ASN A 232 -29.95 -10.83 -13.38
CA ASN A 232 -31.15 -11.09 -12.60
C ASN A 232 -31.47 -9.91 -11.67
N LYS A 233 -32.41 -9.05 -12.08
CA LYS A 233 -32.87 -7.85 -11.36
C LYS A 233 -33.49 -8.12 -9.98
N SER A 234 -33.84 -9.37 -9.67
CA SER A 234 -34.36 -9.73 -8.34
C SER A 234 -33.25 -9.94 -7.29
N LEU A 235 -31.99 -10.03 -7.72
CA LEU A 235 -30.84 -10.21 -6.84
C LEU A 235 -30.09 -8.88 -6.63
N PRO A 236 -29.33 -8.74 -5.53
CA PRO A 236 -28.43 -7.62 -5.33
C PRO A 236 -27.50 -7.41 -6.53
N ASN A 237 -27.22 -6.15 -6.85
CA ASN A 237 -26.36 -5.78 -7.99
C ASN A 237 -26.77 -6.44 -9.32
N ASN A 238 -28.07 -6.63 -9.54
CA ASN A 238 -28.63 -7.35 -10.70
C ASN A 238 -28.03 -8.76 -10.87
N GLY A 239 -27.65 -9.40 -9.77
CA GLY A 239 -27.05 -10.74 -9.72
C GLY A 239 -25.60 -10.84 -10.21
N TYR A 240 -24.99 -9.74 -10.66
CA TYR A 240 -23.56 -9.70 -10.94
C TYR A 240 -22.73 -9.80 -9.66
N LEU A 241 -21.67 -10.60 -9.72
CA LEU A 241 -20.79 -10.89 -8.57
C LEU A 241 -21.52 -11.59 -7.40
N GLN A 242 -22.69 -12.21 -7.65
CA GLN A 242 -23.48 -12.93 -6.64
C GLN A 242 -23.36 -14.47 -6.76
N ASP A 243 -22.37 -14.99 -7.49
CA ASP A 243 -22.16 -16.42 -7.72
C ASP A 243 -20.75 -16.88 -7.35
N SER A 244 -20.16 -16.26 -6.30
CA SER A 244 -18.81 -16.61 -5.80
C SER A 244 -17.72 -16.46 -6.87
N GLN A 245 -17.81 -15.41 -7.69
CA GLN A 245 -16.74 -14.98 -8.57
C GLN A 245 -15.49 -14.59 -7.76
N PRO A 246 -14.29 -14.68 -8.36
CA PRO A 246 -13.04 -14.34 -7.68
C PRO A 246 -13.00 -12.87 -7.28
N ALA A 247 -12.39 -12.58 -6.14
CA ALA A 247 -12.13 -11.21 -5.72
C ALA A 247 -11.06 -10.56 -6.62
N LEU A 248 -11.29 -9.31 -7.03
CA LEU A 248 -10.37 -8.52 -7.86
C LEU A 248 -9.55 -7.56 -6.99
N TYR A 249 -8.23 -7.62 -7.12
CA TYR A 249 -7.28 -6.76 -6.43
C TYR A 249 -6.40 -5.99 -7.42
N HIS A 250 -6.27 -4.69 -7.21
CA HIS A 250 -5.33 -3.81 -7.92
C HIS A 250 -4.22 -3.38 -6.96
N SER A 251 -2.97 -3.52 -7.38
CA SER A 251 -1.81 -3.20 -6.56
C SER A 251 -1.46 -1.70 -6.55
N ASN A 252 -1.89 -0.96 -7.58
CA ASN A 252 -1.50 0.42 -7.81
C ASN A 252 -2.70 1.25 -8.32
N PRO A 253 -3.10 2.32 -7.61
CA PRO A 253 -4.20 3.19 -8.04
C PRO A 253 -3.79 4.32 -8.98
N ASP A 254 -2.48 4.55 -9.18
CA ASP A 254 -1.98 5.74 -9.86
C ASP A 254 -2.44 5.78 -11.32
N LEU A 255 -3.16 6.84 -11.67
CA LEU A 255 -3.51 7.12 -13.05
C LEU A 255 -2.28 7.54 -13.85
N TRP A 256 -1.41 8.35 -13.25
CA TRP A 256 -0.24 8.95 -13.88
C TRP A 256 1.04 8.60 -13.12
N TRP A 257 2.12 8.37 -13.87
CA TRP A 257 3.45 8.21 -13.30
C TRP A 257 4.53 8.85 -14.18
N ALA A 258 5.68 9.17 -13.57
CA ALA A 258 6.80 9.82 -14.23
C ALA A 258 7.75 8.80 -14.89
N SER A 259 7.76 8.74 -16.22
CA SER A 259 8.70 7.93 -17.01
C SER A 259 9.81 8.78 -17.64
N SER A 260 10.50 8.26 -18.66
CA SER A 260 11.56 8.99 -19.38
C SER A 260 10.99 9.94 -20.41
N TYR A 261 9.71 9.80 -20.74
CA TYR A 261 9.00 10.69 -21.64
C TYR A 261 8.71 12.04 -20.95
N PRO A 262 8.71 13.17 -21.67
CA PRO A 262 8.49 14.49 -21.05
C PRO A 262 7.14 14.68 -20.35
N LEU A 263 6.13 13.87 -20.70
CA LEU A 263 4.80 13.93 -20.10
C LEU A 263 4.50 12.65 -19.29
N PRO A 264 3.76 12.75 -18.17
CA PRO A 264 3.33 11.59 -17.40
C PRO A 264 2.63 10.54 -18.28
N ARG A 265 2.86 9.26 -17.99
CA ARG A 265 2.25 8.12 -18.70
C ARG A 265 1.14 7.50 -17.87
N LEU A 266 0.22 6.81 -18.52
CA LEU A 266 -0.80 6.03 -17.82
C LEU A 266 -0.13 4.90 -17.04
N GLY A 267 -0.53 4.76 -15.78
CA GLY A 267 -0.19 3.63 -14.92
C GLY A 267 -1.37 2.66 -14.77
N GLN A 268 -1.30 1.82 -13.74
CA GLN A 268 -2.29 0.76 -13.52
C GLN A 268 -3.69 1.34 -13.23
N GLY A 269 -3.76 2.55 -12.65
CA GLY A 269 -5.02 3.29 -12.50
C GLY A 269 -5.68 3.63 -13.83
N GLY A 270 -4.91 3.84 -14.89
CA GLY A 270 -5.42 3.99 -16.26
C GLY A 270 -6.06 2.70 -16.78
N PHE A 271 -5.39 1.56 -16.60
CA PHE A 271 -5.96 0.24 -16.93
C PHE A 271 -7.25 -0.03 -16.15
N ARG A 272 -7.23 0.19 -14.82
CA ARG A 272 -8.41 0.04 -13.95
C ARG A 272 -9.58 0.88 -14.44
N SER A 273 -9.32 2.15 -14.79
CA SER A 273 -10.37 3.07 -15.27
C SER A 273 -10.97 2.62 -16.61
N ALA A 274 -10.13 2.12 -17.53
CA ALA A 274 -10.60 1.53 -18.79
C ALA A 274 -11.44 0.26 -18.54
N PHE A 275 -11.00 -0.60 -17.63
CA PHE A 275 -11.72 -1.82 -17.25
C PHE A 275 -13.07 -1.51 -16.57
N GLU A 276 -13.15 -0.49 -15.71
CA GLU A 276 -14.39 -0.02 -15.11
C GLU A 276 -15.40 0.44 -16.17
N GLY A 277 -14.94 1.15 -17.20
CA GLY A 277 -15.78 1.54 -18.34
C GLY A 277 -16.31 0.34 -19.13
N LEU A 278 -15.44 -0.66 -19.37
CA LEU A 278 -15.83 -1.93 -20.00
C LEU A 278 -16.89 -2.66 -19.15
N TRP A 279 -16.61 -2.86 -17.86
CA TRP A 279 -17.53 -3.50 -16.92
C TRP A 279 -18.89 -2.79 -16.87
N ASN A 280 -18.89 -1.46 -16.75
CA ASN A 280 -20.12 -0.66 -16.72
C ASN A 280 -20.96 -0.87 -17.99
N THR A 281 -20.32 -0.90 -19.16
CA THR A 281 -20.99 -1.11 -20.45
C THR A 281 -21.57 -2.52 -20.55
N VAL A 282 -20.79 -3.55 -20.20
CA VAL A 282 -21.19 -4.96 -20.31
C VAL A 282 -22.32 -5.30 -19.34
N THR A 283 -22.29 -4.75 -18.13
CA THR A 283 -23.23 -5.11 -17.06
C THR A 283 -24.44 -4.20 -16.96
N GLY A 284 -24.47 -3.10 -17.73
CA GLY A 284 -25.52 -2.07 -17.64
C GLY A 284 -25.44 -1.27 -16.34
N GLY A 285 -24.23 -1.00 -15.85
CA GLY A 285 -23.98 -0.18 -14.66
C GLY A 285 -24.01 -0.94 -13.33
N ALA A 286 -23.79 -2.25 -13.32
CA ALA A 286 -23.60 -2.97 -12.07
C ALA A 286 -22.32 -2.49 -11.36
N LYS A 287 -22.34 -2.43 -10.03
CA LYS A 287 -21.17 -2.07 -9.24
C LYS A 287 -20.08 -3.12 -9.40
N LEU A 288 -18.87 -2.69 -9.75
CA LEU A 288 -17.67 -3.53 -9.74
C LEU A 288 -17.13 -3.59 -8.31
N GLU A 289 -17.20 -4.75 -7.67
CA GLU A 289 -16.52 -4.98 -6.39
C GLU A 289 -15.05 -5.32 -6.65
N GLN A 290 -14.16 -4.47 -6.13
CA GLN A 290 -12.71 -4.59 -6.29
C GLN A 290 -12.02 -3.97 -5.07
N THR A 291 -10.84 -4.46 -4.75
CA THR A 291 -9.98 -3.90 -3.70
C THR A 291 -8.77 -3.24 -4.34
N ILE A 292 -8.52 -1.99 -3.97
CA ILE A 292 -7.38 -1.24 -4.47
C ILE A 292 -6.42 -1.02 -3.30
N ILE A 293 -5.20 -1.52 -3.45
CA ILE A 293 -4.08 -1.24 -2.56
C ILE A 293 -3.09 -0.32 -3.28
N GLY A 294 -2.03 0.08 -2.60
CA GLY A 294 -1.08 1.10 -3.04
C GLY A 294 -1.42 2.47 -2.43
N LYS A 295 -0.44 3.37 -2.40
CA LYS A 295 -0.66 4.78 -1.98
C LYS A 295 -1.77 5.39 -2.84
N PRO A 296 -2.74 6.13 -2.30
CA PRO A 296 -2.82 6.72 -0.96
C PRO A 296 -3.57 5.85 0.09
N HIS A 297 -3.80 4.57 -0.16
CA HIS A 297 -4.71 3.76 0.66
C HIS A 297 -4.12 3.38 2.03
N GLN A 298 -4.97 3.44 3.05
CA GLN A 298 -4.65 3.12 4.44
C GLN A 298 -3.87 1.81 4.61
N PRO A 299 -4.28 0.66 4.03
CA PRO A 299 -3.57 -0.62 4.26
C PRO A 299 -2.11 -0.61 3.81
N THR A 300 -1.78 0.14 2.75
CA THR A 300 -0.42 0.27 2.26
C THR A 300 0.46 1.03 3.24
N TYR A 301 -0.06 2.09 3.85
CA TYR A 301 0.67 2.84 4.87
C TYR A 301 0.80 2.07 6.19
N GLU A 302 -0.18 1.25 6.57
CA GLU A 302 -0.07 0.32 7.71
C GLU A 302 1.03 -0.72 7.50
N PHE A 303 1.09 -1.30 6.31
CA PHE A 303 2.15 -2.23 5.93
C PHE A 303 3.52 -1.53 5.92
N ALA A 304 3.60 -0.33 5.36
CA ALA A 304 4.81 0.49 5.32
C ALA A 304 5.31 0.84 6.73
N GLU A 305 4.43 1.30 7.63
CA GLU A 305 4.81 1.59 9.02
C GLU A 305 5.29 0.33 9.75
N THR A 306 4.63 -0.80 9.53
CA THR A 306 5.06 -2.09 10.10
C THR A 306 6.47 -2.46 9.64
N ARG A 307 6.78 -2.31 8.34
CA ARG A 307 8.13 -2.53 7.79
C ARG A 307 9.15 -1.57 8.37
N LEU A 308 8.82 -0.30 8.44
CA LEU A 308 9.67 0.74 9.02
C LEU A 308 10.00 0.47 10.49
N ARG A 309 9.00 0.06 11.28
CA ARG A 309 9.19 -0.32 12.69
C ARG A 309 10.06 -1.57 12.84
N ARG A 310 9.89 -2.57 11.98
CA ARG A 310 10.78 -3.76 11.94
C ARG A 310 12.22 -3.35 11.59
N HIS A 311 12.42 -2.46 10.62
CA HIS A 311 13.73 -1.93 10.27
C HIS A 311 14.37 -1.13 11.41
N ARG A 312 13.62 -0.22 12.05
CA ARG A 312 14.06 0.51 13.26
C ARG A 312 14.49 -0.46 14.37
N LYS A 313 13.72 -1.52 14.62
CA LYS A 313 14.10 -2.56 15.59
C LYS A 313 15.40 -3.28 15.22
N LYS A 314 15.64 -3.55 13.93
CA LYS A 314 16.90 -4.15 13.45
C LYS A 314 18.10 -3.20 13.67
N LEU A 315 17.91 -1.89 13.49
CA LEU A 315 18.97 -0.89 13.66
C LEU A 315 19.43 -0.70 15.12
N PHE A 316 18.52 -0.83 16.09
CA PHE A 316 18.77 -0.50 17.51
C PHE A 316 18.61 -1.67 18.49
N GLY A 317 18.20 -2.85 18.01
CA GLY A 317 18.01 -4.03 18.85
C GLY A 317 16.88 -3.86 19.87
N GLN A 318 17.13 -4.20 21.14
CA GLN A 318 16.17 -3.97 22.23
C GLN A 318 16.31 -2.60 22.89
N GLN A 319 17.39 -1.86 22.61
CA GLN A 319 17.54 -0.49 23.08
C GLN A 319 16.50 0.38 22.33
N GLY A 320 15.58 1.01 23.06
CA GLY A 320 14.54 1.90 22.51
C GLY A 320 13.30 1.25 21.90
N LEU A 321 13.02 -0.02 22.21
CA LEU A 321 11.70 -0.62 21.92
C LEU A 321 10.53 0.16 22.55
N ASN A 322 10.79 0.83 23.68
CA ASN A 322 9.82 1.67 24.37
C ASN A 322 9.81 3.12 23.84
N ASP A 323 10.78 3.52 23.01
CA ASP A 323 10.82 4.88 22.47
C ASP A 323 9.88 4.97 21.26
N PRO A 324 8.84 5.82 21.31
CA PRO A 324 7.85 5.89 20.26
C PRO A 324 8.45 6.48 18.98
N LEU A 325 8.12 5.87 17.84
CA LEU A 325 8.20 6.56 16.56
C LEU A 325 7.10 7.63 16.56
N ARG A 326 7.48 8.90 16.64
CA ARG A 326 6.58 10.05 16.74
C ARG A 326 6.22 10.60 15.38
N LYS A 327 7.20 10.72 14.47
CA LYS A 327 7.01 11.34 13.15
C LYS A 327 7.52 10.44 12.03
N VAL A 328 6.78 10.37 10.92
CA VAL A 328 7.25 9.77 9.67
C VAL A 328 7.10 10.79 8.55
N TYR A 329 8.19 11.09 7.85
CA TYR A 329 8.18 12.02 6.72
C TYR A 329 8.05 11.23 5.42
N MET A 330 6.89 11.33 4.77
CA MET A 330 6.67 10.81 3.42
C MET A 330 7.18 11.82 2.40
N VAL A 331 8.22 11.47 1.66
CA VAL A 331 8.78 12.30 0.59
C VAL A 331 8.29 11.75 -0.75
N GLY A 332 7.56 12.58 -1.50
CA GLY A 332 6.85 12.16 -2.71
C GLY A 332 6.74 13.27 -3.74
N ASP A 333 6.48 12.91 -4.99
CA ASP A 333 6.31 13.83 -6.12
C ASP A 333 4.85 13.92 -6.58
N ASN A 334 3.97 13.02 -6.11
CA ASN A 334 2.59 12.93 -6.56
C ASN A 334 1.58 13.35 -5.46
N PRO A 335 0.88 14.50 -5.62
CA PRO A 335 -0.12 14.96 -4.67
C PRO A 335 -1.26 13.97 -4.40
N GLU A 336 -1.73 13.26 -5.42
CA GLU A 336 -2.85 12.30 -5.29
C GLU A 336 -2.46 10.99 -4.60
N SER A 337 -1.16 10.68 -4.55
CA SER A 337 -0.63 9.41 -4.07
C SER A 337 0.13 9.59 -2.75
N ASP A 338 1.33 10.18 -2.81
CA ASP A 338 2.22 10.28 -1.65
C ASP A 338 1.69 11.25 -0.59
N ILE A 339 1.27 12.43 -1.04
CA ILE A 339 0.87 13.54 -0.18
C ILE A 339 -0.49 13.25 0.44
N ARG A 340 -1.47 12.89 -0.39
CA ARG A 340 -2.81 12.48 0.07
C ARG A 340 -2.72 11.29 1.02
N GLY A 341 -1.90 10.28 0.71
CA GLY A 341 -1.74 9.10 1.54
C GLY A 341 -1.18 9.44 2.92
N ALA A 342 -0.07 10.19 2.98
CA ALA A 342 0.52 10.60 4.25
C ALA A 342 -0.39 11.52 5.07
N ASN A 343 -1.17 12.40 4.43
CA ASN A 343 -2.11 13.29 5.12
C ASN A 343 -3.31 12.54 5.73
N ASN A 344 -3.82 11.52 5.02
CA ASN A 344 -5.03 10.81 5.41
C ASN A 344 -4.74 9.60 6.31
N TYR A 345 -3.49 9.15 6.35
CA TYR A 345 -3.10 7.95 7.07
C TYR A 345 -3.31 8.10 8.58
N GLN A 346 -4.04 7.15 9.15
CA GLN A 346 -4.25 7.06 10.60
C GLN A 346 -3.39 5.93 11.14
N SER A 347 -2.26 6.28 11.76
CA SER A 347 -1.36 5.28 12.33
C SER A 347 -2.01 4.52 13.49
N PRO A 348 -2.08 3.17 13.45
CA PRO A 348 -2.53 2.38 14.59
C PRO A 348 -1.51 2.40 15.75
N HIS A 349 -0.32 2.96 15.53
CA HIS A 349 0.74 3.10 16.52
C HIS A 349 0.92 4.54 17.03
N GLY A 350 0.10 5.49 16.56
CA GLY A 350 0.12 6.89 16.98
C GLY A 350 1.21 7.74 16.32
N SER A 351 1.93 7.23 15.31
CA SER A 351 2.93 8.01 14.57
C SER A 351 2.24 9.08 13.72
N GLN A 352 2.71 10.33 13.77
CA GLN A 352 2.25 11.40 12.88
C GLN A 352 2.98 11.34 11.54
N TRP A 353 2.25 11.13 10.46
CA TRP A 353 2.82 11.22 9.12
C TRP A 353 2.76 12.65 8.60
N LYS A 354 3.88 13.13 8.06
CA LYS A 354 4.02 14.45 7.43
C LYS A 354 4.42 14.27 5.98
N SER A 355 3.79 15.01 5.08
CA SER A 355 4.01 14.94 3.65
C SER A 355 4.97 16.04 3.17
N ILE A 356 6.00 15.67 2.41
CA ILE A 356 6.96 16.57 1.78
C ILE A 356 6.86 16.37 0.28
N LEU A 357 6.41 17.40 -0.43
CA LEU A 357 6.28 17.37 -1.88
C LEU A 357 7.57 17.87 -2.54
N VAL A 358 8.16 17.05 -3.42
CA VAL A 358 9.30 17.45 -4.26
C VAL A 358 8.84 17.88 -5.67
N LYS A 359 9.64 18.69 -6.35
CA LYS A 359 9.34 19.25 -7.69
C LYS A 359 9.97 18.47 -8.84
N THR A 360 10.44 17.26 -8.58
CA THR A 360 11.26 16.47 -9.51
C THR A 360 10.49 15.41 -10.31
N GLY A 361 9.16 15.36 -10.19
CA GLY A 361 8.33 14.32 -10.81
C GLY A 361 6.97 14.81 -11.31
N VAL A 362 5.89 14.13 -10.93
CA VAL A 362 4.52 14.35 -11.42
C VAL A 362 4.04 15.78 -11.17
N TYR A 363 4.26 16.30 -9.96
CA TYR A 363 3.90 17.67 -9.61
C TYR A 363 4.63 18.70 -10.48
N GLN A 364 3.85 19.64 -11.04
CA GLN A 364 4.37 20.75 -11.84
C GLN A 364 4.55 21.98 -10.97
N ASP A 365 5.74 22.58 -10.99
CA ASP A 365 6.01 23.77 -10.17
C ASP A 365 5.10 24.94 -10.55
N GLY A 366 4.58 25.63 -9.53
CA GLY A 366 3.59 26.70 -9.68
C GLY A 366 2.14 26.25 -9.81
N ALA A 367 1.85 24.95 -9.94
CA ALA A 367 0.48 24.44 -9.88
C ALA A 367 0.01 24.31 -8.42
N GLU A 368 -1.29 24.49 -8.16
CA GLU A 368 -1.84 24.17 -6.84
C GLU A 368 -1.92 22.64 -6.69
N PRO A 369 -1.28 22.04 -5.68
CA PRO A 369 -1.32 20.60 -5.49
C PRO A 369 -2.72 20.17 -5.03
N THR A 370 -3.25 19.10 -5.62
CA THR A 370 -4.59 18.59 -5.31
C THR A 370 -4.74 18.02 -3.91
N ALA A 371 -3.62 17.75 -3.23
CA ALA A 371 -3.53 17.55 -1.79
C ALA A 371 -2.43 18.46 -1.24
N LYS A 372 -2.76 19.26 -0.22
CA LYS A 372 -1.83 20.22 0.38
C LYS A 372 -0.72 19.51 1.17
N PRO A 373 0.57 19.66 0.82
CA PRO A 373 1.65 19.05 1.57
C PRO A 373 1.95 19.83 2.85
N THR A 374 2.73 19.23 3.76
CA THR A 374 3.27 19.95 4.92
C THR A 374 4.27 21.02 4.46
N VAL A 375 5.09 20.69 3.47
CA VAL A 375 6.00 21.61 2.80
C VAL A 375 6.25 21.15 1.37
N THR A 376 6.54 22.09 0.48
CA THR A 376 7.03 21.83 -0.88
C THR A 376 8.48 22.27 -0.98
N VAL A 377 9.35 21.42 -1.50
CA VAL A 377 10.80 21.66 -1.63
C VAL A 377 11.28 21.28 -3.03
N SER A 378 12.48 21.69 -3.41
CA SER A 378 12.96 21.51 -4.78
C SER A 378 13.27 20.04 -5.10
N ASN A 379 13.89 19.31 -4.16
CA ASN A 379 14.39 17.95 -4.35
C ASN A 379 14.46 17.17 -3.02
N VAL A 380 14.92 15.92 -3.10
CA VAL A 380 15.02 15.01 -1.94
C VAL A 380 16.06 15.44 -0.90
N GLU A 381 17.13 16.14 -1.28
CA GLU A 381 18.15 16.63 -0.35
C GLU A 381 17.60 17.75 0.54
N GLU A 382 16.87 18.69 -0.06
CA GLU A 382 16.13 19.72 0.69
C GLU A 382 15.04 19.10 1.58
N ALA A 383 14.36 18.04 1.10
CA ALA A 383 13.34 17.33 1.87
C ALA A 383 13.93 16.75 3.17
N VAL A 384 15.06 16.05 3.07
CA VAL A 384 15.75 15.47 4.23
C VAL A 384 16.24 16.57 5.17
N THR A 385 16.85 17.63 4.65
CA THR A 385 17.34 18.75 5.45
C THR A 385 16.21 19.40 6.25
N TRP A 386 15.08 19.71 5.58
CA TRP A 386 13.93 20.31 6.23
C TRP A 386 13.33 19.41 7.31
N ALA A 387 13.17 18.11 7.01
CA ALA A 387 12.57 17.15 7.93
C ALA A 387 13.40 16.95 9.20
N VAL A 388 14.74 16.93 9.08
CA VAL A 388 15.63 16.86 10.23
C VAL A 388 15.48 18.09 11.13
N GLU A 389 15.34 19.29 10.55
CA GLU A 389 15.11 20.51 11.33
C GLU A 389 13.70 20.57 11.94
N ASP A 390 12.68 20.07 11.25
CA ASP A 390 11.32 19.95 11.80
C ASP A 390 11.25 18.91 12.92
N ALA A 391 12.03 17.83 12.85
CA ALA A 391 12.07 16.80 13.88
C ALA A 391 12.54 17.39 15.22
N LYS A 392 13.62 18.20 15.20
CA LYS A 392 14.18 18.88 16.37
C LYS A 392 13.23 19.85 17.07
N LYS A 393 12.18 20.34 16.40
CA LYS A 393 11.21 21.29 16.99
C LYS A 393 10.15 20.63 17.88
N GLY A 394 10.14 19.30 17.98
CA GLY A 394 9.14 18.55 18.75
C GLY A 394 9.73 17.53 19.74
N ASP A 395 11.05 17.58 19.95
CA ASP A 395 11.74 16.95 21.08
C ASP A 395 12.06 18.03 22.12
#